data_AF-A0A536VTE7-F1
#
_entry.id   AF-A0A536VTE7-F1
#
_cell.length_a   1.000
_cell.length_b   1.000
_cell.length_c   1.000
_cell.angle_alpha   90.00
_cell.angle_beta   90.00
_cell.angle_gamma   90.00
#
_symmetry.space_group_name_H-M   'P 1'
#
loop_
_entity.id
_entity.type
_entity.pdbx_description
1 polymer ?
#
loop_
_entity_poly.entity_id
_entity_poly.type
_entity_poly.pdbx_seq_one_letter_code
_entity_poly.pdbx_strand_id
1 'polypeptide(L)' 'MLNHRFARSNPLLRAALVAGLLLSCSTALAKGTLVYCSEGSPEGFQPQFFTTGTTFDAVSVPMFNRLVEFE' A
#
# COMPACT_ATOMS: atom_id res chain seq x y z
N MET A 1 49.82 1.97 -12.43
CA MET A 1 49.69 1.06 -11.27
C MET A 1 48.43 1.42 -10.50
N LEU A 2 47.25 1.00 -10.97
CA LEU A 2 45.99 1.21 -10.24
C LEU A 2 45.74 0.00 -9.31
N ASN A 3 45.64 0.32 -8.03
CA ASN A 3 45.23 -0.49 -6.89
C ASN A 3 44.49 -1.81 -7.20
N HIS A 4 45.21 -2.94 -7.14
CA HIS A 4 44.64 -4.27 -6.90
C HIS A 4 43.92 -4.39 -5.54
N ARG A 5 43.98 -3.37 -4.68
CA ARG A 5 43.35 -3.36 -3.35
C ARG A 5 41.83 -3.17 -3.39
N PHE A 6 41.25 -2.69 -4.49
CA PHE A 6 39.79 -2.58 -4.63
C PHE A 6 39.09 -3.94 -4.82
N ALA A 7 39.85 -4.99 -5.17
CA ALA A 7 39.30 -6.33 -5.43
C ALA A 7 39.12 -7.20 -4.16
N ARG A 8 39.73 -6.84 -3.02
CA ARG A 8 39.65 -7.62 -1.77
C ARG A 8 38.57 -7.06 -0.84
N SER A 9 37.34 -6.98 -1.34
CA SER A 9 36.17 -6.63 -0.51
C SER A 9 35.94 -7.71 0.56
N ASN A 10 35.77 -7.28 1.81
CA ASN A 10 35.63 -8.18 2.95
C ASN A 10 34.30 -8.95 2.81
N PRO A 11 34.31 -10.30 2.71
CA PRO A 11 33.10 -11.08 2.40
C PRO A 11 31.98 -10.86 3.44
N LEU A 12 32.35 -10.54 4.67
CA LEU A 12 31.43 -10.18 5.75
C LEU A 12 30.66 -8.89 5.47
N LEU A 13 31.31 -7.87 4.88
CA LEU A 13 30.65 -6.60 4.54
C LEU A 13 29.63 -6.79 3.40
N ARG A 14 29.97 -7.64 2.42
CA ARG A 14 29.06 -8.02 1.33
C ARG A 14 27.87 -8.82 1.86
N ALA A 15 28.12 -9.79 2.73
CA ALA A 15 27.07 -10.59 3.37
C ALA A 15 26.12 -9.71 4.19
N ALA A 16 26.65 -8.75 4.97
CA ALA A 16 25.85 -7.82 5.75
C ALA A 16 24.96 -6.91 4.86
N LEU A 17 25.48 -6.45 3.73
CA LEU A 17 24.73 -5.59 2.81
C LEU A 17 23.62 -6.36 2.07
N VAL A 18 23.89 -7.60 1.66
CA VAL A 18 22.87 -8.50 1.09
C VAL A 18 21.81 -8.86 2.12
N ALA A 19 22.21 -9.20 3.36
CA ALA A 19 21.28 -9.45 4.45
C ALA A 19 20.41 -8.22 4.74
N GLY A 20 21.01 -7.03 4.81
CA GLY A 20 20.27 -5.78 5.00
C GLY A 20 19.23 -5.53 3.89
N LEU A 21 19.58 -5.80 2.63
CA LEU A 21 18.62 -5.71 1.52
C LEU A 21 17.47 -6.71 1.67
N LEU A 22 17.76 -7.95 2.06
CA LEU A 22 16.75 -8.99 2.26
C LEU A 22 15.80 -8.66 3.42
N LEU A 23 16.31 -8.09 4.51
CA LEU A 23 15.49 -7.64 5.65
C LEU A 23 14.66 -6.38 5.33
N SER A 24 15.08 -5.55 4.37
CA SER A 24 14.32 -4.37 3.94
C SER A 24 13.10 -4.70 3.05
N CYS A 25 13.00 -5.94 2.60
CA CYS A 25 11.84 -6.43 1.85
C CYS A 25 10.68 -6.63 2.82
N SER A 26 9.92 -5.57 3.09
CA SER A 26 8.59 -5.72 3.69
C SER A 26 7.78 -6.62 2.78
N THR A 27 7.45 -7.82 3.24
CA THR A 27 6.44 -8.64 2.57
C THR A 27 5.15 -7.86 2.66
N ALA A 28 4.74 -7.25 1.55
CA ALA A 28 3.37 -6.78 1.38
C ALA A 28 2.50 -8.03 1.44
N LEU A 29 2.14 -8.46 2.66
CA LEU A 29 1.08 -9.42 2.87
C LEU A 29 -0.11 -8.82 2.13
N ALA A 30 -0.56 -9.48 1.07
CA ALA A 30 -1.70 -9.04 0.28
C ALA A 30 -2.78 -8.58 1.27
N LYS A 31 -3.04 -7.27 1.31
CA LYS A 31 -3.97 -6.67 2.26
C LYS A 31 -5.29 -7.41 2.05
N GLY A 32 -5.63 -8.25 3.03
CA GLY A 32 -6.73 -9.21 2.90
C GLY A 32 -7.99 -8.50 2.46
N THR A 33 -8.85 -9.22 1.74
CA THR A 33 -10.21 -8.76 1.44
C THR A 33 -10.85 -8.22 2.73
N LEU A 34 -11.16 -6.94 2.77
CA LEU A 34 -11.91 -6.33 3.87
C LEU A 34 -13.38 -6.66 3.65
N VAL A 35 -14.00 -7.36 4.60
CA VAL A 35 -15.46 -7.54 4.62
C VAL A 35 -16.05 -6.49 5.54
N TYR A 36 -16.85 -5.59 4.97
CA TYR A 36 -17.56 -4.54 5.69
C TYR A 36 -19.07 -4.78 5.58
N CYS A 37 -19.75 -4.79 6.72
CA CYS A 37 -21.21 -4.89 6.79
C CYS A 37 -21.80 -3.48 6.80
N SER A 38 -22.38 -3.04 5.69
CA SER A 38 -23.06 -1.75 5.62
C SER A 38 -24.34 -1.73 6.46
N GLU A 39 -24.72 -0.54 6.94
CA GLU A 39 -26.00 -0.28 7.63
C GLU A 39 -27.22 -0.71 6.80
N GLY A 40 -27.10 -0.64 5.47
CA GLY A 40 -28.14 -1.03 4.53
C GLY A 40 -27.62 -1.02 3.10
N SER A 41 -28.52 -1.24 2.14
CA SER A 41 -28.20 -1.14 0.72
C SER A 41 -28.08 0.34 0.30
N PRO A 42 -27.13 0.67 -0.60
CA PRO A 42 -27.05 2.00 -1.19
C PRO A 42 -28.25 2.25 -2.12
N GLU A 43 -28.70 3.50 -2.23
CA GLU A 43 -29.75 3.91 -3.18
C GLU A 43 -29.29 3.76 -4.63
N GLY A 44 -27.97 3.92 -4.83
CA GLY A 44 -27.26 3.68 -6.07
C GLY A 44 -25.80 4.09 -5.92
N PHE A 45 -25.06 4.09 -7.03
CA PHE A 45 -23.61 4.37 -7.02
C PHE A 45 -23.23 5.70 -7.64
N GLN A 46 -24.20 6.50 -8.09
CA GLN A 46 -23.93 7.76 -8.79
C GLN A 46 -23.97 8.91 -7.76
N PRO A 47 -22.80 9.45 -7.33
CA PRO A 47 -22.75 10.38 -6.19
C PRO A 47 -23.44 11.73 -6.45
N GLN A 48 -23.78 12.00 -7.71
CA GLN A 48 -24.50 13.21 -8.14
C GLN A 48 -26.00 13.16 -7.79
N PHE A 49 -26.56 11.96 -7.59
CA PHE A 49 -27.99 11.75 -7.43
C PHE A 49 -28.40 11.29 -6.02
N PHE A 50 -27.46 10.81 -5.22
CA PHE A 50 -27.74 10.16 -3.93
C PHE A 50 -26.90 10.78 -2.80
N THR A 51 -27.53 10.96 -1.64
CA THR A 51 -26.92 11.69 -0.50
C THR A 51 -27.08 11.00 0.86
N THR A 52 -27.56 9.75 0.86
CA THR A 52 -27.70 8.93 2.07
C THR A 52 -26.36 8.39 2.58
N GLY A 53 -26.30 8.11 3.88
CA GLY A 53 -25.12 7.52 4.54
C GLY A 53 -24.71 6.17 3.93
N THR A 54 -25.66 5.25 3.73
CA THR A 54 -25.39 3.93 3.12
C THR A 54 -24.81 4.03 1.71
N THR A 55 -25.23 5.04 0.93
CA THR A 55 -24.62 5.33 -0.37
C THR A 55 -23.18 5.83 -0.19
N PHE A 56 -22.95 6.75 0.73
CA PHE A 56 -21.62 7.28 1.02
C PHE A 56 -20.66 6.21 1.54
N ASP A 57 -21.10 5.23 2.33
CA ASP A 57 -20.27 4.09 2.77
C ASP A 57 -19.70 3.31 1.58
N ALA A 58 -20.47 3.17 0.50
CA ALA A 58 -20.05 2.46 -0.70
C ALA A 58 -19.24 3.33 -1.68
N VAL A 59 -19.61 4.61 -1.85
CA VAL A 59 -19.08 5.43 -2.97
C VAL A 59 -17.97 6.41 -2.59
N SER A 60 -17.84 6.80 -1.33
CA SER A 60 -17.02 7.96 -0.94
C SER A 60 -15.51 7.73 -0.88
N VAL A 61 -15.11 6.48 -0.69
CA VAL A 61 -13.71 6.01 -0.60
C VAL A 61 -13.52 4.69 -1.35
N PRO A 62 -14.45 3.69 -1.28
CA PRO A 62 -14.21 2.41 -1.92
C PRO A 62 -14.30 2.42 -3.45
N MET A 63 -15.13 3.30 -4.03
CA MET A 63 -15.44 3.30 -5.47
C MET A 63 -14.93 4.55 -6.21
N PHE A 64 -15.03 5.73 -5.59
CA PHE A 64 -14.62 7.00 -6.24
C PHE A 64 -13.78 7.84 -5.30
N ASN A 65 -12.77 8.49 -5.87
CA ASN A 65 -11.94 9.45 -5.16
C ASN A 65 -12.55 10.85 -5.22
N ARG A 66 -12.29 11.63 -4.17
CA ARG A 66 -12.62 13.06 -4.12
C ARG A 66 -11.42 13.90 -4.54
N LEU A 67 -11.65 15.20 -4.76
CA LEU A 67 -10.56 16.14 -5.09
C LEU A 67 -9.61 16.37 -3.92
N VAL A 68 -10.09 16.20 -2.69
CA VAL A 68 -9.34 16.34 -1.44
C VAL A 68 -9.74 15.19 -0.53
N GLU A 69 -8.74 14.59 0.12
CA GLU A 69 -8.87 13.58 1.16
C GLU A 69 -8.27 14.14 2.46
N PHE A 70 -8.86 13.76 3.60
CA PHE A 70 -8.43 14.20 4.92
C PHE A 70 -7.78 13.03 5.66
N GLU A 71 -6.68 13.30 6.38
CA GLU A 71 -5.99 12.36 7.29
C GLU A 71 -6.38 12.62 8.77
#